data_AF-A0A1F6RLK3-F1
#
_entry.id   AF-A0A1F6RLK3-F1
#
_cell.length_a   1.000
_cell.length_b   1.000
_cell.length_c   1.000
_cell.angle_alpha   90.00
_cell.angle_beta   90.00
_cell.angle_gamma   90.00
#
_symmetry.space_group_name_H-M   'P 1'
#
loop_
_entity.id
_entity.type
_entity.pdbx_description
1 polymer ?
#
loop_
_entity_poly.entity_id
_entity_poly.type
_entity_poly.pdbx_seq_one_letter_code
_entity_poly.pdbx_strand_id
1 'polypeptide(L)'
;MLSDIKEQSEIIDKLVKKYLPIDLPVQGISLNISDEQIKNLNKIYIVASGSSRNVGNIAKYFLEEVLNLPVFVDYASEFAHRNPSLDKNDLVIAISQSGETADTYAALKIAIEKGSYTFALTNNPDSKIYNLAQSKMPVGAGKEKSIPATKSFTAQLLNLYILALYVAEKRNSISSDKIQELKAELCTLGKKIEKFLENTDQIDKAAEKIKDSKSLILLGRGTNSAVAEEGALKIKETSYIDANGYPAGEFLHGYVAVVDENIPVISIISPYQIDGENYNLVISNTEEVKRKRNPDLVIIKSQEDLLIENRLLFAGADFINIPQSSSEISPVFAVISLQLLSFRIAELLGRDVNNPRSLTKSITAE
;
A
#
# COMPACT_ATOMS: atom_id res chain seq x y z
N MET A 1 -3.13 10.95 13.95
CA MET A 1 -3.00 10.89 12.48
C MET A 1 -1.81 11.70 11.99
N LEU A 2 -1.80 13.05 11.98
CA LEU A 2 -0.64 13.80 11.46
C LEU A 2 0.69 13.45 12.16
N SER A 3 0.69 13.33 13.49
CA SER A 3 1.85 12.82 14.25
C SER A 3 2.27 11.43 13.79
N ASP A 4 1.32 10.53 13.56
CA ASP A 4 1.61 9.17 13.09
C ASP A 4 2.19 9.18 11.67
N ILE A 5 1.69 10.05 10.78
CA ILE A 5 2.21 10.24 9.41
C ILE A 5 3.67 10.72 9.45
N LYS A 6 3.99 11.67 10.33
CA LYS A 6 5.34 12.22 10.47
C LYS A 6 6.35 11.22 11.05
N GLU A 7 5.91 10.29 11.89
CA GLU A 7 6.74 9.23 12.47
C GLU A 7 7.14 8.14 11.44
N GLN A 8 6.59 8.16 10.22
CA GLN A 8 6.87 7.14 9.20
C GLN A 8 8.34 7.11 8.76
N SER A 9 8.99 8.28 8.62
CA SER A 9 10.41 8.35 8.22
C SER A 9 11.31 7.64 9.24
N GLU A 10 11.12 7.94 10.53
CA GLU A 10 11.90 7.35 11.62
C GLU A 10 11.68 5.83 11.72
N ILE A 11 10.43 5.37 11.58
CA ILE A 11 10.09 3.94 11.61
C ILE A 11 10.77 3.20 10.46
N ILE A 12 10.71 3.75 9.25
CA ILE A 12 11.37 3.17 8.07
C ILE A 12 12.87 3.08 8.28
N ASP A 13 13.52 4.16 8.73
CA ASP A 13 14.95 4.17 9.02
C ASP A 13 15.35 3.12 10.06
N LYS A 14 14.53 2.95 11.11
CA LYS A 14 14.76 1.95 12.15
C LYS A 14 14.66 0.53 11.61
N LEU A 15 13.65 0.25 10.78
CA LEU A 15 13.44 -1.07 10.19
C LEU A 15 14.57 -1.41 9.20
N VAL A 16 14.91 -0.48 8.32
CA VAL A 16 15.99 -0.69 7.35
C VAL A 16 17.33 -0.92 8.05
N LYS A 17 17.69 -0.10 9.05
CA LYS A 17 18.91 -0.32 9.85
C LYS A 17 18.96 -1.70 10.53
N LYS A 18 17.80 -2.22 10.93
CA LYS A 18 17.69 -3.51 11.62
C LYS A 18 17.85 -4.69 10.66
N TYR A 19 17.22 -4.63 9.49
CA TYR A 19 17.06 -5.79 8.61
C TYR A 19 17.94 -5.77 7.37
N LEU A 20 18.36 -4.58 6.90
CA LEU A 20 19.14 -4.39 5.67
C LEU A 20 20.51 -3.77 5.95
N PRO A 21 21.42 -4.48 6.63
CA PRO A 21 22.79 -4.01 6.80
C PRO A 21 23.48 -3.78 5.45
N ILE A 22 24.33 -2.75 5.41
CA ILE A 22 25.15 -2.41 4.24
C ILE A 22 26.10 -3.59 3.94
N ASP A 23 26.19 -3.96 2.66
CA ASP A 23 27.08 -5.02 2.14
C ASP A 23 26.92 -6.42 2.75
N LEU A 24 25.89 -6.65 3.55
CA LEU A 24 25.57 -7.95 4.16
C LEU A 24 24.21 -8.45 3.67
N PRO A 25 23.94 -9.77 3.71
CA PRO A 25 22.62 -10.31 3.40
C PRO A 25 21.52 -9.73 4.30
N VAL A 26 20.25 -9.94 3.95
CA VAL A 26 19.13 -9.57 4.83
C VAL A 26 19.22 -10.37 6.14
N GLN A 27 19.12 -9.68 7.28
CA GLN A 27 19.31 -10.28 8.62
C GLN A 27 18.07 -10.10 9.49
N GLY A 28 18.02 -10.80 10.63
CA GLY A 28 16.98 -10.59 11.64
C GLY A 28 15.60 -11.17 11.30
N ILE A 29 15.47 -11.86 10.16
CA ILE A 29 14.28 -12.64 9.78
C ILE A 29 14.52 -14.10 10.13
N SER A 30 13.58 -14.69 10.85
CA SER A 30 13.56 -16.12 11.16
C SER A 30 12.27 -16.72 10.62
N LEU A 31 12.41 -17.55 9.58
CA LEU A 31 11.34 -18.39 9.08
C LEU A 31 11.53 -19.79 9.66
N ASN A 32 10.45 -20.38 10.16
CA ASN A 32 10.42 -21.79 10.55
C ASN A 32 10.21 -22.68 9.31
N ILE A 33 11.03 -22.43 8.28
CA ILE A 33 11.02 -23.04 6.95
C ILE A 33 12.50 -23.15 6.53
N SER A 34 12.94 -24.32 6.07
CA SER A 34 14.33 -24.51 5.64
C SER A 34 14.63 -23.77 4.33
N ASP A 35 15.90 -23.47 4.07
CA ASP A 35 16.33 -22.86 2.80
C ASP A 35 15.91 -23.69 1.57
N GLU A 36 15.87 -25.02 1.70
CA GLU A 36 15.37 -25.92 0.64
C GLU A 36 13.86 -25.81 0.44
N GLN A 37 13.09 -25.75 1.54
CA GLN A 37 11.64 -25.55 1.47
C GLN A 37 11.29 -24.17 0.90
N ILE A 38 12.05 -23.12 1.25
CA ILE A 38 11.90 -21.78 0.67
C ILE A 38 12.10 -21.80 -0.85
N LYS A 39 13.06 -22.57 -1.36
CA LYS A 39 13.28 -22.76 -2.81
C LYS A 39 12.12 -23.49 -3.50
N ASN A 40 11.45 -24.37 -2.77
CA ASN A 40 10.33 -25.17 -3.27
C ASN A 40 8.95 -24.54 -3.06
N LEU A 41 8.87 -23.29 -2.60
CA LEU A 41 7.59 -22.56 -2.53
C LEU A 41 6.96 -22.46 -3.93
N ASN A 42 5.65 -22.71 -4.00
CA ASN A 42 4.88 -22.71 -5.24
C ASN A 42 4.17 -21.37 -5.50
N LYS A 43 3.60 -20.77 -4.46
CA LYS A 43 2.85 -19.50 -4.51
C LYS A 43 2.66 -18.93 -3.11
N ILE A 44 2.24 -17.68 -3.07
CA ILE A 44 1.99 -16.93 -1.82
C ILE A 44 0.53 -16.49 -1.78
N TYR A 45 -0.12 -16.67 -0.64
CA TYR A 45 -1.40 -16.03 -0.31
C TYR A 45 -1.17 -14.98 0.76
N ILE A 46 -1.71 -13.79 0.57
CA ILE A 46 -1.81 -12.75 1.59
C ILE A 46 -3.27 -12.66 2.03
N VAL A 47 -3.52 -12.85 3.32
CA VAL A 47 -4.86 -12.78 3.91
C VAL A 47 -4.91 -11.66 4.95
N ALA A 48 -5.79 -10.69 4.73
CA ALA A 48 -5.92 -9.52 5.58
C ALA A 48 -7.27 -8.82 5.35
N SER A 49 -7.52 -7.77 6.15
CA SER A 49 -8.73 -6.93 6.04
C SER A 49 -8.36 -5.45 6.00
N GLY A 50 -9.19 -4.63 5.36
CA GLY A 50 -9.03 -3.17 5.26
C GLY A 50 -7.67 -2.74 4.73
N SER A 51 -7.05 -1.74 5.36
CA SER A 51 -5.73 -1.23 4.98
C SER A 51 -4.63 -2.30 4.95
N SER A 52 -4.66 -3.32 5.82
CA SER A 52 -3.67 -4.40 5.76
C SER A 52 -3.83 -5.28 4.50
N ARG A 53 -5.05 -5.41 3.95
CA ARG A 53 -5.25 -6.04 2.63
C ARG A 53 -4.70 -5.17 1.52
N ASN A 54 -4.89 -3.85 1.59
CA ASN A 54 -4.34 -2.92 0.61
C ASN A 54 -2.80 -2.93 0.61
N VAL A 55 -2.15 -3.12 1.77
CA VAL A 55 -0.70 -3.40 1.82
C VAL A 55 -0.36 -4.63 0.99
N GLY A 56 -1.12 -5.72 1.14
CA GLY A 56 -0.97 -6.93 0.32
C GLY A 56 -1.12 -6.65 -1.18
N ASN A 57 -2.15 -5.89 -1.58
CA ASN A 57 -2.40 -5.53 -2.97
C ASN A 57 -1.24 -4.72 -3.58
N ILE A 58 -0.62 -3.81 -2.81
CA ILE A 58 0.56 -3.07 -3.26
C ILE A 58 1.78 -4.01 -3.32
N ALA A 59 2.04 -4.75 -2.25
CA ALA A 59 3.23 -5.59 -2.12
C ALA A 59 3.25 -6.78 -3.08
N LYS A 60 2.07 -7.23 -3.54
CA LYS A 60 1.91 -8.30 -4.53
C LYS A 60 2.83 -8.10 -5.73
N TYR A 61 2.83 -6.89 -6.32
CA TYR A 61 3.63 -6.61 -7.52
C TYR A 61 5.12 -6.80 -7.28
N PHE A 62 5.62 -6.29 -6.16
CA PHE A 62 7.02 -6.45 -5.78
C PHE A 62 7.39 -7.91 -5.48
N LEU A 63 6.52 -8.63 -4.77
CA LEU A 63 6.71 -10.04 -4.44
C LEU A 63 6.74 -10.91 -5.70
N GLU A 64 5.82 -10.72 -6.64
CA GLU A 64 5.77 -11.48 -7.89
C GLU A 64 7.03 -11.26 -8.71
N GLU A 65 7.48 -10.01 -8.83
CA GLU A 65 8.68 -9.64 -9.59
C GLU A 65 9.96 -10.21 -8.96
N VAL A 66 10.14 -10.00 -7.65
CA VAL A 66 11.39 -10.36 -6.96
C VAL A 66 11.49 -11.86 -6.70
N LEU A 67 10.37 -12.56 -6.50
CA LEU A 67 10.37 -13.98 -6.15
C LEU A 67 10.09 -14.91 -7.33
N ASN A 68 9.56 -14.38 -8.43
CA ASN A 68 9.03 -15.16 -9.56
C ASN A 68 8.03 -16.23 -9.08
N LEU A 69 7.10 -15.82 -8.22
CA LEU A 69 6.05 -16.67 -7.64
C LEU A 69 4.69 -15.99 -7.81
N PRO A 70 3.61 -16.72 -8.12
CA PRO A 70 2.26 -16.18 -8.08
C PRO A 70 1.90 -15.69 -6.68
N VAL A 71 1.32 -14.49 -6.58
CA VAL A 71 0.86 -13.92 -5.31
C VAL A 71 -0.63 -13.60 -5.40
N PHE A 72 -1.39 -14.12 -4.44
CA PHE A 72 -2.83 -13.88 -4.30
C PHE A 72 -3.09 -13.06 -3.06
N VAL A 73 -4.01 -12.10 -3.14
CA VAL A 73 -4.41 -11.28 -2.00
C VAL A 73 -5.90 -11.39 -1.85
N ASP A 74 -6.34 -11.93 -0.71
CA ASP A 74 -7.75 -12.17 -0.45
C ASP A 74 -8.22 -11.36 0.76
N TYR A 75 -9.51 -11.02 0.73
CA TYR A 75 -10.23 -10.65 1.95
C TYR A 75 -10.19 -11.84 2.89
N ALA A 76 -9.73 -11.63 4.12
CA ALA A 76 -9.62 -12.70 5.11
C ALA A 76 -10.96 -13.39 5.38
N SER A 77 -12.06 -12.62 5.40
CA SER A 77 -13.42 -13.14 5.58
C SER A 77 -13.80 -14.11 4.46
N GLU A 78 -13.60 -13.73 3.21
CA GLU A 78 -13.90 -14.58 2.05
C GLU A 78 -13.00 -15.82 2.00
N PHE A 79 -11.72 -15.67 2.36
CA PHE A 79 -10.79 -16.78 2.44
C PHE A 79 -11.22 -17.79 3.51
N ALA A 80 -11.67 -17.31 4.68
CA ALA A 80 -12.07 -18.15 5.79
C ALA A 80 -13.38 -18.93 5.52
N HIS A 81 -14.25 -18.42 4.65
CA HIS A 81 -15.55 -19.01 4.37
C HIS A 81 -15.62 -19.80 3.05
N ARG A 82 -14.49 -20.01 2.38
CA ARG A 82 -14.38 -20.85 1.18
C ARG A 82 -13.45 -22.04 1.42
N ASN A 83 -13.34 -22.95 0.46
CA ASN A 83 -12.32 -24.00 0.44
C ASN A 83 -11.13 -23.54 -0.41
N PRO A 84 -10.15 -22.80 0.15
CA PRO A 84 -9.03 -22.28 -0.63
C PRO A 84 -8.16 -23.43 -1.15
N SER A 85 -7.68 -23.29 -2.39
CA SER A 85 -6.80 -24.27 -3.03
C SER A 85 -5.37 -24.12 -2.52
N LEU A 86 -5.13 -24.59 -1.30
CA LEU A 86 -3.84 -24.59 -0.63
C LEU A 86 -3.13 -25.94 -0.74
N ASP A 87 -1.80 -25.87 -0.88
CA ASP A 87 -0.85 -26.99 -0.87
C ASP A 87 0.16 -26.83 0.29
N LYS A 88 0.87 -27.91 0.63
CA LYS A 88 1.93 -27.95 1.65
C LYS A 88 3.16 -27.09 1.30
N ASN A 89 3.33 -26.76 0.02
CA ASN A 89 4.41 -25.90 -0.47
C ASN A 89 3.97 -24.45 -0.71
N ASP A 90 2.78 -24.07 -0.26
CA ASP A 90 2.31 -22.68 -0.33
C ASP A 90 2.69 -21.94 0.95
N LEU A 91 2.89 -20.62 0.82
CA LEU A 91 3.09 -19.72 1.96
C LEU A 91 1.85 -18.83 2.13
N VAL A 92 1.26 -18.84 3.32
CA VAL A 92 0.18 -17.94 3.70
C VAL A 92 0.69 -16.88 4.67
N ILE A 93 0.61 -15.62 4.25
CA ILE A 93 0.99 -14.42 4.99
C ILE A 93 -0.27 -13.77 5.57
N ALA A 94 -0.42 -13.81 6.89
CA ALA A 94 -1.46 -13.09 7.60
C ALA A 94 -0.97 -11.72 8.04
N ILE A 95 -1.66 -10.65 7.63
CA ILE A 95 -1.30 -9.26 8.01
C ILE A 95 -2.40 -8.68 8.88
N SER A 96 -2.05 -8.24 10.09
CA SER A 96 -2.99 -7.57 10.99
C SER A 96 -2.26 -6.62 11.94
N GLN A 97 -2.61 -5.34 11.93
CA GLN A 97 -2.03 -4.36 12.86
C GLN A 97 -2.23 -4.80 14.31
N SER A 98 -3.46 -5.17 14.70
CA SER A 98 -3.78 -5.58 16.07
C SER A 98 -3.32 -7.00 16.39
N GLY A 99 -3.28 -7.87 15.37
CA GLY A 99 -3.10 -9.31 15.54
C GLY A 99 -4.32 -10.04 16.14
N GLU A 100 -5.45 -9.35 16.25
CA GLU A 100 -6.68 -9.84 16.89
C GLU A 100 -7.88 -9.91 15.93
N THR A 101 -7.69 -9.58 14.64
CA THR A 101 -8.76 -9.61 13.63
C THR A 101 -9.30 -11.03 13.43
N ALA A 102 -10.58 -11.25 13.76
CA ALA A 102 -11.17 -12.60 13.79
C ALA A 102 -11.07 -13.33 12.45
N ASP A 103 -11.49 -12.69 11.35
CA ASP A 103 -11.39 -13.26 10.00
C ASP A 103 -9.97 -13.65 9.61
N THR A 104 -8.98 -12.81 9.95
CA THR A 104 -7.57 -13.08 9.64
C THR A 104 -7.04 -14.24 10.46
N TYR A 105 -7.47 -14.35 11.71
CA TYR A 105 -7.17 -15.51 12.55
C TYR A 105 -7.79 -16.80 11.99
N ALA A 106 -9.06 -16.76 11.56
CA ALA A 106 -9.75 -17.90 10.95
C ALA A 106 -9.08 -18.34 9.64
N ALA A 107 -8.74 -17.39 8.76
CA ALA A 107 -8.01 -17.66 7.52
C ALA A 107 -6.64 -18.31 7.78
N LEU A 108 -5.89 -17.81 8.77
CA LEU A 108 -4.61 -18.39 9.18
C LEU A 108 -4.77 -19.81 9.71
N LYS A 109 -5.82 -20.09 10.49
CA LYS A 109 -6.12 -21.43 11.01
C LYS A 109 -6.37 -22.43 9.89
N ILE A 110 -7.14 -22.04 8.87
CA ILE A 110 -7.39 -22.89 7.68
C ILE A 110 -6.09 -23.20 6.95
N ALA A 111 -5.18 -22.23 6.82
CA ALA A 111 -3.87 -22.47 6.21
C ALA A 111 -3.04 -23.52 6.96
N ILE A 112 -3.08 -23.48 8.29
CA ILE A 112 -2.42 -24.48 9.14
C ILE A 112 -3.07 -25.86 8.97
N GLU A 113 -4.40 -25.93 8.99
CA GLU A 113 -5.14 -27.20 8.81
C GLU A 113 -4.89 -27.85 7.45
N LYS A 114 -4.65 -27.03 6.41
CA LYS A 114 -4.27 -27.49 5.06
C LYS A 114 -2.78 -27.83 4.93
N GLY A 115 -1.97 -27.57 5.95
CA GLY A 115 -0.55 -27.90 5.98
C GLY A 115 0.36 -26.93 5.22
N SER A 116 -0.13 -25.75 4.84
CA SER A 116 0.69 -24.71 4.22
C SER A 116 1.66 -24.08 5.22
N TYR A 117 2.75 -23.50 4.74
CA TYR A 117 3.58 -22.65 5.58
C TYR A 117 2.84 -21.38 5.96
N THR A 118 3.06 -20.91 7.18
CA THR A 118 2.38 -19.71 7.68
C THR A 118 3.35 -18.66 8.20
N PHE A 119 3.05 -17.40 7.88
CA PHE A 119 3.79 -16.23 8.34
C PHE A 119 2.82 -15.17 8.88
N ALA A 120 3.03 -14.67 10.10
CA ALA A 120 2.27 -13.57 10.66
C ALA A 120 3.09 -12.27 10.69
N LEU A 121 2.51 -11.19 10.15
CA LEU A 121 3.01 -9.83 10.26
C LEU A 121 2.05 -9.00 11.11
N THR A 122 2.38 -8.79 12.39
CA THR A 122 1.52 -8.05 13.32
C THR A 122 2.28 -6.99 14.09
N ASN A 123 1.60 -5.91 14.51
CA ASN A 123 2.24 -4.88 15.32
C ASN A 123 2.18 -5.18 16.83
N ASN A 124 1.51 -6.28 17.21
CA ASN A 124 1.43 -6.78 18.58
C ASN A 124 2.04 -8.20 18.65
N PRO A 125 3.27 -8.35 19.17
CA PRO A 125 3.95 -9.64 19.25
C PRO A 125 3.34 -10.61 20.27
N ASP A 126 2.37 -10.18 21.08
CA ASP A 126 1.69 -11.04 22.04
C ASP A 126 0.29 -11.48 21.56
N SER A 127 -0.08 -11.12 20.33
CA SER A 127 -1.42 -11.33 19.78
C SER A 127 -1.72 -12.77 19.37
N LYS A 128 -3.01 -13.09 19.23
CA LYS A 128 -3.48 -14.42 18.81
C LYS A 128 -2.92 -14.85 17.46
N ILE A 129 -2.96 -13.97 16.46
CA ILE A 129 -2.44 -14.26 15.10
C ILE A 129 -0.92 -14.50 15.15
N TYR A 130 -0.19 -13.68 15.93
CA TYR A 130 1.27 -13.83 16.05
C TYR A 130 1.67 -15.14 16.71
N ASN A 131 0.92 -15.57 17.72
CA ASN A 131 1.17 -16.83 18.42
C ASN A 131 0.74 -18.07 17.62
N LEU A 132 -0.25 -17.93 16.73
CA LEU A 132 -0.75 -19.03 15.91
C LEU A 132 0.20 -19.40 14.75
N ALA A 133 0.85 -18.42 14.12
CA ALA A 133 1.68 -18.67 12.92
C ALA A 133 3.01 -19.37 13.23
N GLN A 134 3.48 -20.20 12.28
CA GLN A 134 4.76 -20.91 12.38
C GLN A 134 5.97 -19.96 12.28
N SER A 135 5.90 -19.02 11.34
CA SER A 135 6.88 -17.95 11.15
C SER A 135 6.24 -16.62 11.47
N LYS A 136 7.02 -15.63 11.92
CA LYS A 136 6.46 -14.36 12.36
C LYS A 136 7.45 -13.23 12.42
N MET A 137 6.94 -12.03 12.22
CA MET A 137 7.72 -10.80 12.26
C MET A 137 6.87 -9.67 12.86
N PRO A 138 7.40 -8.92 13.84
CA PRO A 138 6.70 -7.73 14.31
C PRO A 138 6.78 -6.62 13.26
N VAL A 139 5.69 -5.90 13.05
CA VAL A 139 5.65 -4.73 12.15
C VAL A 139 6.61 -3.64 12.62
N GLY A 140 6.73 -3.45 13.95
CA GLY A 140 7.68 -2.49 14.52
C GLY A 140 7.30 -1.02 14.35
N ALA A 141 6.03 -0.71 14.08
CA ALA A 141 5.54 0.65 13.88
C ALA A 141 5.30 1.43 15.19
N GLY A 142 5.49 0.80 16.36
CA GLY A 142 5.17 1.40 17.65
C GLY A 142 3.66 1.61 17.85
N LYS A 143 3.27 2.39 18.86
CA LYS A 143 1.85 2.65 19.15
C LYS A 143 1.29 3.65 18.15
N GLU A 144 0.42 3.19 17.25
CA GLU A 144 -0.37 4.06 16.37
C GLU A 144 -1.47 4.77 17.18
N LYS A 145 -1.62 6.09 17.05
CA LYS A 145 -2.63 6.84 17.83
C LYS A 145 -3.96 6.91 17.10
N SER A 146 -3.95 7.20 15.79
CA SER A 146 -5.18 7.20 14.98
C SER A 146 -5.77 5.81 14.83
N ILE A 147 -7.10 5.75 14.67
CA ILE A 147 -7.82 4.57 14.22
C ILE A 147 -7.47 4.26 12.75
N PRO A 148 -7.55 5.22 11.80
CA PRO A 148 -7.02 5.02 10.45
C PRO A 148 -5.53 4.67 10.46
N ALA A 149 -5.18 3.57 9.79
CA ALA A 149 -3.80 3.13 9.63
C ALA A 149 -2.99 4.14 8.81
N THR A 150 -1.79 4.46 9.30
CA THR A 150 -0.82 5.32 8.59
C THR A 150 0.58 4.71 8.66
N LYS A 151 1.29 4.88 9.77
CA LYS A 151 2.63 4.32 9.96
C LYS A 151 2.67 2.81 10.06
N SER A 152 1.59 2.18 10.54
CA SER A 152 1.50 0.72 10.49
C SER A 152 1.39 0.21 9.06
N PHE A 153 0.74 0.97 8.15
CA PHE A 153 0.63 0.62 6.73
C PHE A 153 1.99 0.61 6.04
N THR A 154 2.74 1.71 6.12
CA THR A 154 4.04 1.83 5.46
C THR A 154 5.09 0.90 6.06
N ALA A 155 5.05 0.68 7.38
CA ALA A 155 5.88 -0.34 8.02
C ALA A 155 5.53 -1.77 7.58
N GLN A 156 4.24 -2.11 7.42
CA GLN A 156 3.83 -3.42 6.89
C GLN A 156 4.35 -3.61 5.46
N LEU A 157 4.17 -2.61 4.59
CA LEU A 157 4.65 -2.65 3.21
C LEU A 157 6.18 -2.84 3.13
N LEU A 158 6.93 -2.04 3.91
CA LEU A 158 8.38 -2.18 3.99
C LEU A 158 8.81 -3.57 4.48
N ASN A 159 8.17 -4.10 5.50
CA ASN A 159 8.50 -5.44 6.01
C ASN A 159 8.20 -6.55 5.00
N LEU A 160 7.18 -6.41 4.15
CA LEU A 160 6.96 -7.34 3.04
C LEU A 160 8.06 -7.23 1.98
N TYR A 161 8.55 -6.02 1.70
CA TYR A 161 9.69 -5.84 0.79
C TYR A 161 10.97 -6.47 1.36
N ILE A 162 11.25 -6.26 2.64
CA ILE A 162 12.38 -6.89 3.32
C ILE A 162 12.23 -8.42 3.32
N LEU A 163 11.04 -8.94 3.60
CA LEU A 163 10.76 -10.38 3.53
C LEU A 163 10.98 -10.92 2.11
N ALA A 164 10.53 -10.20 1.08
CA ALA A 164 10.75 -10.59 -0.31
C ALA A 164 12.24 -10.65 -0.64
N LEU A 165 13.04 -9.65 -0.24
CA LEU A 165 14.49 -9.66 -0.45
C LEU A 165 15.17 -10.83 0.27
N TYR A 166 14.78 -11.11 1.52
CA TYR A 166 15.28 -12.26 2.27
C TYR A 166 14.96 -13.58 1.54
N VAL A 167 13.72 -13.77 1.11
CA VAL A 167 13.30 -14.97 0.39
C VAL A 167 13.99 -15.06 -0.97
N ALA A 168 14.21 -13.94 -1.65
CA ALA A 168 14.91 -13.88 -2.93
C ALA A 168 16.38 -14.31 -2.81
N GLU A 169 17.09 -13.87 -1.77
CA GLU A 169 18.46 -14.32 -1.47
C GLU A 169 18.52 -15.84 -1.28
N LYS A 170 17.54 -16.43 -0.59
CA LYS A 170 17.48 -17.89 -0.39
C LYS A 170 17.12 -18.66 -1.65
N ARG A 171 16.24 -18.09 -2.48
CA ARG A 171 15.78 -18.67 -3.75
C ARG A 171 16.77 -18.47 -4.90
N ASN A 172 17.64 -17.47 -4.82
CA ASN A 172 18.39 -16.93 -5.96
C ASN A 172 17.46 -16.56 -7.12
N SER A 173 16.31 -15.93 -6.83
CA SER A 173 15.30 -15.57 -7.83
C SER A 173 15.65 -14.33 -8.65
N ILE A 174 16.48 -13.45 -8.10
CA ILE A 174 17.07 -12.28 -8.76
C ILE A 174 18.57 -12.21 -8.47
N SER A 175 19.31 -11.41 -9.24
CA SER A 175 20.76 -11.26 -9.06
C SER A 175 21.10 -10.56 -7.73
N SER A 176 22.30 -10.84 -7.22
CA SER A 176 22.86 -10.14 -6.05
C SER A 176 22.93 -8.63 -6.27
N ASP A 177 23.25 -8.20 -7.48
CA ASP A 177 23.36 -6.78 -7.83
C ASP A 177 22.00 -6.08 -7.75
N LYS A 178 20.93 -6.72 -8.25
CA LYS A 178 19.57 -6.18 -8.12
C LYS A 178 19.11 -6.15 -6.66
N ILE A 179 19.48 -7.16 -5.85
CA ILE A 179 19.21 -7.13 -4.41
C ILE A 179 19.90 -5.94 -3.75
N GLN A 180 21.19 -5.68 -4.04
CA GLN A 180 21.90 -4.55 -3.45
C GLN A 180 21.34 -3.19 -3.92
N GLU A 181 20.93 -3.07 -5.19
CA GLU A 181 20.25 -1.88 -5.72
C GLU A 181 18.96 -1.59 -4.94
N LEU A 182 18.08 -2.57 -4.79
CA LEU A 182 16.83 -2.44 -4.05
C LEU A 182 17.07 -2.11 -2.57
N LYS A 183 18.04 -2.78 -1.93
CA LYS A 183 18.44 -2.48 -0.55
C LYS A 183 18.93 -1.04 -0.41
N ALA A 184 19.81 -0.58 -1.30
CA ALA A 184 20.35 0.77 -1.28
C ALA A 184 19.24 1.81 -1.39
N GLU A 185 18.25 1.58 -2.27
CA GLU A 185 17.13 2.50 -2.39
C GLU A 185 16.28 2.53 -1.11
N LEU A 186 15.93 1.37 -0.54
CA LEU A 186 15.19 1.27 0.73
C LEU A 186 15.94 1.97 1.88
N CYS A 187 17.27 1.88 1.93
CA CYS A 187 18.10 2.58 2.92
C CYS A 187 18.03 4.10 2.83
N THR A 188 17.64 4.66 1.68
CA THR A 188 17.46 6.11 1.52
C THR A 188 16.03 6.57 1.75
N LEU A 189 15.07 5.65 1.88
CA LEU A 189 13.64 5.94 1.88
C LEU A 189 13.22 6.86 3.03
N GLY A 190 13.67 6.61 4.26
CA GLY A 190 13.28 7.43 5.41
C GLY A 190 13.70 8.90 5.26
N LYS A 191 14.95 9.16 4.82
CA LYS A 191 15.43 10.51 4.50
C LYS A 191 14.65 11.18 3.38
N LYS A 192 14.29 10.44 2.33
CA LYS A 192 13.47 10.97 1.22
C LYS A 192 12.07 11.34 1.71
N ILE A 193 11.47 10.54 2.60
CA ILE A 193 10.17 10.82 3.21
C ILE A 193 10.26 12.04 4.12
N GLU A 194 11.28 12.14 4.97
CA GLU A 194 11.49 13.30 5.83
C GLU A 194 11.52 14.59 5.01
N LYS A 195 12.33 14.64 3.94
CA LYS A 195 12.39 15.77 3.02
C LYS A 195 11.05 16.04 2.32
N PHE A 196 10.34 15.01 1.91
CA PHE A 196 9.02 15.15 1.28
C PHE A 196 7.99 15.79 2.23
N LEU A 197 8.07 15.49 3.52
CA LEU A 197 7.16 16.03 4.55
C LEU A 197 7.46 17.49 4.94
N GLU A 198 8.56 18.09 4.46
CA GLU A 198 8.92 19.49 4.76
C GLU A 198 8.04 20.50 4.00
N ASN A 199 7.56 20.15 2.81
CA ASN A 199 6.71 21.03 2.00
C ASN A 199 5.48 20.27 1.48
N THR A 200 4.32 20.61 2.04
CA THR A 200 3.04 19.98 1.73
C THR A 200 2.00 20.97 1.18
N ASP A 201 2.41 22.16 0.75
CA ASP A 201 1.50 23.24 0.32
C ASP A 201 0.61 22.82 -0.85
N GLN A 202 1.14 21.98 -1.75
CA GLN A 202 0.40 21.42 -2.87
C GLN A 202 -0.78 20.54 -2.41
N ILE A 203 -0.59 19.82 -1.29
CA ILE A 203 -1.62 18.97 -0.69
C ILE A 203 -2.70 19.84 -0.05
N ASP A 204 -2.32 20.91 0.63
CA ASP A 204 -3.26 21.85 1.26
C ASP A 204 -4.12 22.53 0.18
N LYS A 205 -3.52 22.96 -0.93
CA LYS A 205 -4.25 23.52 -2.09
C LYS A 205 -5.23 22.52 -2.70
N ALA A 206 -4.79 21.28 -2.91
CA ALA A 206 -5.64 20.23 -3.45
C ALA A 206 -6.81 19.89 -2.49
N ALA A 207 -6.54 19.84 -1.19
CA ALA A 207 -7.56 19.58 -0.17
C ALA A 207 -8.66 20.65 -0.17
N GLU A 208 -8.29 21.94 -0.18
CA GLU A 208 -9.25 23.04 -0.23
C GLU A 208 -10.17 22.97 -1.45
N LYS A 209 -9.63 22.56 -2.59
CA LYS A 209 -10.40 22.45 -3.84
C LYS A 209 -11.44 21.33 -3.79
N ILE A 210 -11.12 20.19 -3.17
CA ILE A 210 -11.97 18.98 -3.28
C ILE A 210 -12.77 18.65 -2.02
N LYS A 211 -12.56 19.35 -0.90
CA LYS A 211 -13.18 19.03 0.40
C LYS A 211 -14.71 19.03 0.41
N ASP A 212 -15.34 19.88 -0.39
CA ASP A 212 -16.81 20.06 -0.37
C ASP A 212 -17.54 19.05 -1.27
N SER A 213 -16.79 18.17 -1.95
CA SER A 213 -17.35 17.12 -2.78
C SER A 213 -18.05 16.04 -1.94
N LYS A 214 -19.16 15.52 -2.45
CA LYS A 214 -19.88 14.39 -1.82
C LYS A 214 -19.27 13.04 -2.19
N SER A 215 -18.64 12.97 -3.35
CA SER A 215 -18.01 11.78 -3.90
C SER A 215 -16.69 12.14 -4.56
N LEU A 216 -15.74 11.20 -4.50
CA LEU A 216 -14.40 11.33 -5.10
C LEU A 216 -14.04 10.05 -5.84
N ILE A 217 -13.31 10.19 -6.94
CA ILE A 217 -12.79 9.05 -7.69
C ILE A 217 -11.27 9.08 -7.63
N LEU A 218 -10.66 7.95 -7.29
CA LEU A 218 -9.22 7.75 -7.32
C LEU A 218 -8.88 6.75 -8.43
N LEU A 219 -7.94 7.10 -9.30
CA LEU A 219 -7.53 6.28 -10.44
C LEU A 219 -6.05 5.93 -10.34
N GLY A 220 -5.71 4.70 -10.69
CA GLY A 220 -4.32 4.27 -10.83
C GLY A 220 -4.20 3.00 -11.68
N ARG A 221 -2.97 2.65 -12.08
CA ARG A 221 -2.69 1.43 -12.86
C ARG A 221 -1.59 0.61 -12.21
N GLY A 222 -1.67 -0.73 -12.33
CA GLY A 222 -0.73 -1.63 -11.65
C GLY A 222 -0.77 -1.40 -10.14
N THR A 223 0.38 -1.28 -9.50
CA THR A 223 0.49 -0.98 -8.06
C THR A 223 -0.30 0.26 -7.64
N ASN A 224 -0.40 1.27 -8.52
CA ASN A 224 -1.15 2.50 -8.20
C ASN A 224 -2.67 2.29 -8.16
N SER A 225 -3.21 1.22 -8.74
CA SER A 225 -4.62 0.87 -8.54
C SER A 225 -4.89 0.46 -7.08
N ALA A 226 -3.97 -0.28 -6.47
CA ALA A 226 -4.03 -0.61 -5.05
C ALA A 226 -3.79 0.62 -4.15
N VAL A 227 -2.92 1.55 -4.57
CA VAL A 227 -2.77 2.85 -3.90
C VAL A 227 -4.07 3.67 -3.97
N ALA A 228 -4.77 3.66 -5.10
CA ALA A 228 -6.05 4.33 -5.25
C ALA A 228 -7.11 3.77 -4.28
N GLU A 229 -7.18 2.44 -4.13
CA GLU A 229 -8.06 1.79 -3.14
C GLU A 229 -7.73 2.21 -1.70
N GLU A 230 -6.45 2.30 -1.34
CA GLU A 230 -6.04 2.77 0.00
C GLU A 230 -6.38 4.24 0.23
N GLY A 231 -6.07 5.12 -0.73
CA GLY A 231 -6.41 6.54 -0.63
C GLY A 231 -7.91 6.77 -0.49
N ALA A 232 -8.70 6.02 -1.28
CA ALA A 232 -10.15 6.03 -1.20
C ALA A 232 -10.64 5.61 0.19
N LEU A 233 -10.06 4.54 0.76
CA LEU A 233 -10.37 4.08 2.10
C LEU A 233 -10.03 5.15 3.15
N LYS A 234 -8.83 5.76 3.10
CA LYS A 234 -8.46 6.83 4.05
C LYS A 234 -9.44 7.99 4.02
N ILE A 235 -9.77 8.48 2.82
CA ILE A 235 -10.70 9.60 2.66
C ILE A 235 -12.07 9.24 3.23
N LYS A 236 -12.61 8.06 2.91
CA LYS A 236 -13.86 7.56 3.50
C LYS A 236 -13.81 7.52 5.03
N GLU A 237 -12.73 7.01 5.60
CA GLU A 237 -12.56 6.87 7.05
C GLU A 237 -12.48 8.22 7.75
N THR A 238 -11.75 9.21 7.21
CA THR A 238 -11.48 10.47 7.93
C THR A 238 -12.46 11.60 7.61
N SER A 239 -12.95 11.70 6.37
CA SER A 239 -13.77 12.82 5.92
C SER A 239 -15.26 12.47 5.75
N TYR A 240 -15.57 11.18 5.61
CA TYR A 240 -16.89 10.64 5.26
C TYR A 240 -17.37 10.99 3.84
N ILE A 241 -16.46 11.42 2.97
CA ILE A 241 -16.73 11.55 1.53
C ILE A 241 -16.78 10.16 0.91
N ASP A 242 -17.71 9.94 -0.02
CA ASP A 242 -17.80 8.68 -0.77
C ASP A 242 -16.67 8.60 -1.83
N ALA A 243 -15.49 8.19 -1.37
CA ALA A 243 -14.30 8.07 -2.22
C ALA A 243 -14.11 6.63 -2.73
N ASN A 244 -13.96 6.44 -4.04
CA ASN A 244 -13.85 5.12 -4.65
C ASN A 244 -12.59 5.00 -5.52
N GLY A 245 -11.78 3.96 -5.29
CA GLY A 245 -10.57 3.68 -6.04
C GLY A 245 -10.82 2.67 -7.16
N TYR A 246 -10.29 2.93 -8.36
CA TYR A 246 -10.46 2.05 -9.52
C TYR A 246 -9.16 1.87 -10.31
N PRO A 247 -8.96 0.69 -10.93
CA PRO A 247 -8.02 0.55 -12.03
C PRO A 247 -8.42 1.50 -13.18
N ALA A 248 -7.50 2.37 -13.60
CA ALA A 248 -7.77 3.43 -14.57
C ALA A 248 -8.27 2.90 -15.93
N GLY A 249 -7.76 1.74 -16.36
CA GLY A 249 -8.22 1.09 -17.59
C GLY A 249 -9.66 0.59 -17.49
N GLU A 250 -10.02 -0.03 -16.36
CA GLU A 250 -11.38 -0.54 -16.11
C GLU A 250 -12.39 0.58 -15.93
N PHE A 251 -11.96 1.75 -15.45
CA PHE A 251 -12.84 2.87 -15.17
C PHE A 251 -13.69 3.30 -16.38
N LEU A 252 -13.10 3.24 -17.58
CA LEU A 252 -13.78 3.59 -18.83
C LEU A 252 -14.80 2.54 -19.29
N HIS A 253 -14.75 1.32 -18.74
CA HIS A 253 -15.64 0.21 -19.07
C HIS A 253 -16.97 0.22 -18.30
N GLY A 254 -17.39 1.39 -17.80
CA GLY A 254 -18.73 1.59 -17.24
C GLY A 254 -18.75 2.57 -16.06
N TYR A 255 -17.71 2.55 -15.22
CA TYR A 255 -17.65 3.39 -14.01
C TYR A 255 -17.62 4.89 -14.34
N VAL A 256 -17.05 5.31 -15.47
CA VAL A 256 -17.07 6.71 -15.95
C VAL A 256 -18.50 7.28 -16.16
N ALA A 257 -19.53 6.42 -16.13
CA ALA A 257 -20.93 6.86 -16.16
C ALA A 257 -21.35 7.67 -14.92
N VAL A 258 -20.72 7.43 -13.76
CA VAL A 258 -21.10 8.13 -12.52
C VAL A 258 -20.42 9.48 -12.34
N VAL A 259 -19.40 9.81 -13.14
CA VAL A 259 -18.64 11.06 -13.01
C VAL A 259 -19.27 12.18 -13.79
N ASP A 260 -19.34 13.35 -13.17
CA ASP A 260 -19.63 14.64 -13.77
C ASP A 260 -18.65 15.71 -13.24
N GLU A 261 -18.91 16.97 -13.57
CA GLU A 261 -18.10 18.12 -13.17
C GLU A 261 -18.00 18.33 -11.64
N ASN A 262 -18.93 17.77 -10.85
CA ASN A 262 -18.97 17.91 -9.39
C ASN A 262 -18.28 16.76 -8.64
N ILE A 263 -17.73 15.77 -9.35
CA ILE A 263 -17.04 14.62 -8.77
C ILE A 263 -15.55 14.73 -9.14
N PRO A 264 -14.72 15.27 -8.23
CA PRO A 264 -13.30 15.39 -8.50
C PRO A 264 -12.63 14.02 -8.67
N VAL A 265 -11.60 14.02 -9.50
CA VAL A 265 -10.77 12.85 -9.80
C VAL A 265 -9.35 13.09 -9.28
N ILE A 266 -8.82 12.14 -8.52
CA ILE A 266 -7.41 12.08 -8.15
C ILE A 266 -6.76 10.96 -8.97
N SER A 267 -5.82 11.30 -9.86
CA SER A 267 -5.10 10.32 -10.67
C SER A 267 -3.68 10.12 -10.15
N ILE A 268 -3.30 8.88 -9.87
CA ILE A 268 -1.96 8.52 -9.41
C ILE A 268 -1.17 8.03 -10.62
N ILE A 269 -0.24 8.88 -11.07
CA ILE A 269 0.57 8.68 -12.26
C ILE A 269 2.05 8.76 -11.87
N SER A 270 2.56 7.65 -11.33
CA SER A 270 3.99 7.45 -11.09
C SER A 270 4.54 6.36 -12.01
N PRO A 271 5.87 6.33 -12.25
CA PRO A 271 6.50 5.30 -13.07
C PRO A 271 6.13 3.90 -12.56
N TYR A 272 5.76 3.02 -13.49
CA TYR A 272 5.49 1.62 -13.23
C TYR A 272 6.37 0.77 -14.14
N GLN A 273 6.96 -0.28 -13.57
CA GLN A 273 8.09 -1.04 -14.13
C GLN A 273 7.78 -1.76 -15.44
N ILE A 274 6.51 -2.11 -15.65
CA ILE A 274 6.06 -2.76 -16.88
C ILE A 274 5.89 -1.67 -17.94
N ASP A 275 6.99 -1.27 -18.57
CA ASP A 275 7.12 -0.45 -19.78
C ASP A 275 6.41 0.93 -19.80
N GLY A 276 7.04 1.91 -20.46
CA GLY A 276 6.49 3.27 -20.63
C GLY A 276 5.09 3.33 -21.28
N GLU A 277 4.58 2.22 -21.83
CA GLU A 277 3.20 2.08 -22.32
C GLU A 277 2.16 2.18 -21.20
N ASN A 278 2.36 1.52 -20.05
CA ASN A 278 1.40 1.58 -18.94
C ASN A 278 1.21 3.00 -18.41
N TYR A 279 2.33 3.72 -18.34
CA TYR A 279 2.39 5.10 -17.95
C TYR A 279 1.65 6.02 -18.95
N ASN A 280 1.85 5.85 -20.25
CA ASN A 280 1.10 6.60 -21.27
C ASN A 280 -0.40 6.27 -21.28
N LEU A 281 -0.77 5.02 -20.97
CA LEU A 281 -2.16 4.59 -20.92
C LEU A 281 -2.92 5.24 -19.76
N VAL A 282 -2.34 5.33 -18.56
CA VAL A 282 -3.02 6.00 -17.43
C VAL A 282 -3.20 7.51 -17.68
N ILE A 283 -2.23 8.17 -18.32
CA ILE A 283 -2.38 9.57 -18.76
C ILE A 283 -3.54 9.68 -19.75
N SER A 284 -3.60 8.81 -20.75
CA SER A 284 -4.64 8.82 -21.77
C SER A 284 -6.03 8.52 -21.17
N ASN A 285 -6.12 7.60 -20.22
CA ASN A 285 -7.38 7.36 -19.49
C ASN A 285 -7.81 8.59 -18.69
N THR A 286 -6.87 9.27 -18.04
CA THR A 286 -7.13 10.50 -17.27
C THR A 286 -7.60 11.65 -18.18
N GLU A 287 -6.94 11.85 -19.32
CA GLU A 287 -7.37 12.82 -20.34
C GLU A 287 -8.76 12.51 -20.86
N GLU A 288 -9.09 11.24 -21.08
CA GLU A 288 -10.40 10.85 -21.57
C GLU A 288 -11.49 11.15 -20.56
N VAL A 289 -11.26 10.90 -19.27
CA VAL A 289 -12.19 11.29 -18.19
C VAL A 289 -12.34 12.81 -18.16
N LYS A 290 -11.23 13.56 -18.22
CA LYS A 290 -11.26 15.03 -18.26
C LYS A 290 -12.06 15.56 -19.45
N ARG A 291 -11.83 15.02 -20.65
CA ARG A 291 -12.51 15.42 -21.88
C ARG A 291 -14.00 15.07 -21.87
N LYS A 292 -14.37 13.90 -21.36
CA LYS A 292 -15.77 13.43 -21.37
C LYS A 292 -16.63 14.07 -20.29
N ARG A 293 -16.06 14.37 -19.11
CA ARG A 293 -16.82 14.73 -17.91
C ARG A 293 -16.41 16.05 -17.26
N ASN A 294 -15.27 16.61 -17.64
CA ASN A 294 -14.71 17.85 -17.12
C ASN A 294 -14.66 17.97 -15.57
N PRO A 295 -14.27 16.93 -14.80
CA PRO A 295 -14.14 17.04 -13.35
C PRO A 295 -12.95 17.92 -12.98
N ASP A 296 -12.96 18.41 -11.74
CA ASP A 296 -11.74 18.83 -11.07
C ASP A 296 -10.73 17.69 -11.01
N LEU A 297 -9.47 17.99 -11.31
CA LEU A 297 -8.43 16.97 -11.46
C LEU A 297 -7.24 17.29 -10.57
N VAL A 298 -6.89 16.34 -9.71
CA VAL A 298 -5.66 16.32 -8.92
C VAL A 298 -4.78 15.18 -9.42
N ILE A 299 -3.49 15.42 -9.62
CA ILE A 299 -2.56 14.41 -10.13
C ILE A 299 -1.39 14.26 -9.17
N ILE A 300 -1.19 13.03 -8.69
CA ILE A 300 0.01 12.64 -7.95
C ILE A 300 1.02 12.12 -8.96
N LYS A 301 2.17 12.79 -9.09
CA LYS A 301 3.21 12.46 -10.09
C LYS A 301 4.61 12.64 -9.55
N SER A 302 5.61 12.06 -10.23
CA SER A 302 7.00 12.41 -9.94
C SER A 302 7.30 13.88 -10.23
N GLN A 303 8.08 14.51 -9.36
CA GLN A 303 8.48 15.92 -9.50
C GLN A 303 9.27 16.22 -10.79
N GLU A 304 9.99 15.24 -11.33
CA GLU A 304 10.81 15.40 -12.56
C GLU A 304 10.01 15.11 -13.85
N ASP A 305 8.75 14.72 -13.71
CA ASP A 305 7.91 14.33 -14.84
C ASP A 305 7.30 15.54 -15.56
N LEU A 306 7.96 15.97 -16.63
CA LEU A 306 7.50 17.08 -17.46
C LEU A 306 6.46 16.68 -18.50
N LEU A 307 6.30 15.39 -18.82
CA LEU A 307 5.35 14.95 -19.85
C LEU A 307 3.90 15.21 -19.39
N ILE A 308 3.60 14.82 -18.16
CA ILE A 308 2.26 15.03 -17.57
C ILE A 308 1.94 16.51 -17.46
N GLU A 309 2.91 17.34 -17.06
CA GLU A 309 2.70 18.78 -16.97
C GLU A 309 2.31 19.34 -18.34
N ASN A 310 3.05 19.00 -19.39
CA ASN A 310 2.74 19.48 -20.73
C ASN A 310 1.37 19.02 -21.25
N ARG A 311 0.91 17.82 -20.88
CA ARG A 311 -0.37 17.26 -21.36
C ARG A 311 -1.58 17.71 -20.55
N LEU A 312 -1.45 17.84 -19.23
CA LEU A 312 -2.58 18.01 -18.31
C LEU A 312 -2.60 19.37 -17.59
N LEU A 313 -1.53 20.17 -17.61
CA LEU A 313 -1.53 21.52 -17.03
C LEU A 313 -2.55 22.43 -17.73
N PHE A 314 -2.61 22.38 -19.06
CA PHE A 314 -3.60 23.14 -19.85
C PHE A 314 -5.06 22.72 -19.57
N ALA A 315 -5.25 21.55 -18.93
CA ALA A 315 -6.56 21.06 -18.53
C ALA A 315 -6.98 21.50 -17.11
N GLY A 316 -6.20 22.38 -16.45
CA GLY A 316 -6.51 22.91 -15.12
C GLY A 316 -6.30 21.90 -13.98
N ALA A 317 -5.39 20.95 -14.17
CA ALA A 317 -5.03 19.97 -13.14
C ALA A 317 -4.16 20.60 -12.04
N ASP A 318 -4.42 20.22 -10.79
CA ASP A 318 -3.52 20.49 -9.67
C ASP A 318 -2.55 19.32 -9.49
N PHE A 319 -1.28 19.62 -9.19
CA PHE A 319 -0.24 18.61 -9.06
C PHE A 319 0.22 18.45 -7.62
N ILE A 320 0.36 17.21 -7.19
CA ILE A 320 1.06 16.79 -5.98
C ILE A 320 2.32 16.05 -6.43
N ASN A 321 3.46 16.72 -6.29
CA ASN A 321 4.76 16.20 -6.71
C ASN A 321 5.35 15.30 -5.62
N ILE A 322 5.58 14.03 -5.97
CA ILE A 322 6.33 13.08 -5.14
C ILE A 322 7.80 13.01 -5.58
N PRO A 323 8.73 12.63 -4.68
CA PRO A 323 10.13 12.48 -5.03
C PRO A 323 10.36 11.49 -6.18
N GLN A 324 11.41 11.72 -6.97
CA GLN A 324 11.88 10.76 -7.96
C GLN A 324 12.36 9.48 -7.24
N SER A 325 11.79 8.34 -7.63
CA SER A 325 12.10 7.02 -7.10
C SER A 325 11.82 5.94 -8.14
N SER A 326 12.27 4.72 -7.86
CA SER A 326 11.85 3.55 -8.63
C SER A 326 10.34 3.31 -8.54
N SER A 327 9.85 2.45 -9.44
CA SER A 327 8.46 1.99 -9.48
C SER A 327 8.04 1.24 -8.22
N GLU A 328 8.97 0.56 -7.57
CA GLU A 328 8.77 -0.24 -6.37
C GLU A 328 8.53 0.66 -5.15
N ILE A 329 9.18 1.83 -5.13
CA ILE A 329 9.16 2.77 -4.01
C ILE A 329 8.14 3.89 -4.18
N SER A 330 7.85 4.32 -5.41
CA SER A 330 6.90 5.41 -5.67
C SER A 330 5.52 5.26 -5.00
N PRO A 331 4.94 4.03 -4.85
CA PRO A 331 3.70 3.82 -4.12
C PRO A 331 3.73 4.30 -2.67
N VAL A 332 4.89 4.25 -2.01
CA VAL A 332 5.05 4.72 -0.62
C VAL A 332 4.77 6.22 -0.54
N PHE A 333 5.36 7.01 -1.44
CA PHE A 333 5.14 8.45 -1.47
C PHE A 333 3.71 8.82 -1.87
N ALA A 334 3.12 8.08 -2.81
CA ALA A 334 1.73 8.28 -3.22
C ALA A 334 0.75 7.99 -2.06
N VAL A 335 0.98 6.92 -1.29
CA VAL A 335 0.20 6.62 -0.07
C VAL A 335 0.35 7.73 0.96
N ILE A 336 1.57 8.20 1.25
CA ILE A 336 1.79 9.30 2.21
C ILE A 336 1.09 10.59 1.75
N SER A 337 1.12 10.88 0.45
CA SER A 337 0.41 12.02 -0.14
C SER A 337 -1.09 11.93 0.12
N LEU A 338 -1.68 10.74 -0.10
CA LEU A 338 -3.11 10.49 0.11
C LEU A 338 -3.49 10.51 1.60
N GLN A 339 -2.62 10.04 2.50
CA GLN A 339 -2.82 10.14 3.95
C GLN A 339 -2.86 11.60 4.40
N LEU A 340 -1.93 12.44 3.90
CA LEU A 340 -1.90 13.87 4.19
C LEU A 340 -3.13 14.57 3.60
N LEU A 341 -3.49 14.28 2.35
CA LEU A 341 -4.67 14.83 1.69
C LEU A 341 -5.94 14.49 2.47
N SER A 342 -6.10 13.23 2.87
CA SER A 342 -7.21 12.72 3.69
C SER A 342 -7.28 13.41 5.05
N PHE A 343 -6.14 13.61 5.71
CA PHE A 343 -6.04 14.35 6.97
C PHE A 343 -6.48 15.80 6.78
N ARG A 344 -5.99 16.50 5.74
CA ARG A 344 -6.31 17.90 5.48
C ARG A 344 -7.76 18.13 5.12
N ILE A 345 -8.34 17.30 4.25
CA ILE A 345 -9.77 17.36 3.93
C ILE A 345 -10.60 17.22 5.20
N ALA A 346 -10.28 16.24 6.05
CA ALA A 346 -11.01 15.99 7.29
C ALA A 346 -10.84 17.15 8.30
N GLU A 347 -9.64 17.74 8.40
CA GLU A 347 -9.36 18.92 9.22
C GLU A 347 -10.20 20.13 8.76
N LEU A 348 -10.22 20.41 7.46
CA LEU A 348 -11.01 21.50 6.86
C LEU A 348 -12.52 21.31 7.05
N LEU A 349 -12.99 20.07 7.11
CA LEU A 349 -14.38 19.71 7.39
C LEU A 349 -14.70 19.61 8.90
N GLY A 350 -13.74 19.87 9.78
CA GLY A 350 -13.92 19.81 11.23
C GLY A 350 -14.22 18.40 11.77
N ARG A 351 -13.62 17.35 11.17
CA ARG A 351 -13.80 15.94 11.57
C ARG A 351 -12.75 15.50 12.59
N ASP A 352 -13.11 14.56 13.48
CA ASP A 352 -12.13 13.88 14.33
C ASP A 352 -11.35 12.83 13.51
N VAL A 353 -10.17 13.22 13.05
CA VAL A 353 -9.24 12.39 12.28
C VAL A 353 -8.64 11.22 13.07
N ASN A 354 -8.63 11.29 14.40
CA ASN A 354 -8.03 10.27 15.24
C ASN A 354 -9.05 9.20 15.61
N ASN A 355 -10.30 9.60 15.88
CA ASN A 355 -11.40 8.71 16.24
C ASN A 355 -12.64 8.98 15.37
N PRO A 356 -12.62 8.59 14.08
CA PRO A 356 -13.78 8.78 13.21
C PRO A 356 -14.97 7.97 13.72
N ARG A 357 -16.18 8.49 13.47
CA ARG A 357 -17.43 7.88 13.94
C ARG A 357 -17.57 6.44 13.43
N SER A 358 -18.12 5.57 14.27
CA SER A 358 -18.47 4.18 13.92
C SER A 358 -17.29 3.28 13.53
N LEU A 359 -16.04 3.75 13.64
CA LEU A 359 -14.85 2.93 13.42
C LEU A 359 -14.22 2.53 14.74
N THR A 360 -13.76 1.29 14.81
CA THR A 360 -12.92 0.80 15.90
C THR A 360 -11.56 0.41 15.34
N LYS A 361 -10.54 0.43 16.20
CA LYS A 361 -9.17 0.10 15.79
C LYS A 361 -8.98 -1.36 15.37
N SER A 362 -9.83 -2.25 15.87
CA SER A 362 -9.81 -3.66 15.52
C SER A 362 -11.21 -4.25 15.64
N ILE A 363 -11.61 -4.99 14.62
CA ILE A 363 -12.82 -5.80 14.62
C ILE A 363 -12.44 -7.17 15.19
N THR A 364 -12.95 -7.46 16.39
CA THR A 364 -12.63 -8.69 17.15
C THR A 364 -13.82 -9.67 17.22
N ALA A 365 -14.96 -9.31 16.65
CA ALA A 365 -16.14 -10.15 16.50
C ALA A 365 -16.32 -10.48 15.02
N GLU A 366 -16.73 -11.72 14.72
CA GLU A 366 -17.14 -12.14 13.37
C GLU A 366 -18.51 -11.56 13.00
#